data_AF-A0A9E0QAX1-F1
#
_entry.id   AF-A0A9E0QAX1-F1
#
_cell.length_a   1.000
_cell.length_b   1.000
_cell.length_c   1.000
_cell.angle_alpha   90.00
_cell.angle_beta   90.00
_cell.angle_gamma   90.00
#
_symmetry.space_group_name_H-M   'P 1'
#
loop_
_entity.id
_entity.type
_entity.pdbx_description
1 polymer ?
#
loop_
_entity_poly.entity_id
_entity_poly.type
_entity_poly.pdbx_seq_one_letter_code
_entity_poly.pdbx_strand_id
1 'polypeptide(L)'
;MNRRKLLKGTVLPVAVISAAMTFTPTIGVQQAFANTQQVGQNIVRGTVVDENGLTVIGATVMVVGPGSNGTVTDLDGNFNLDVKPGAKLKISFVG
;
A
#
# COMPACT_ATOMS: atom_id res chain seq x y z
N MET A 1 -10.35 4.81 -50.91
CA MET A 1 -10.15 3.48 -50.30
C MET A 1 -9.01 3.56 -49.30
N ASN A 2 -9.30 3.25 -48.03
CA ASN A 2 -8.36 3.18 -46.90
C ASN A 2 -7.16 2.25 -47.17
N ARG A 3 -5.99 2.46 -46.54
CA ARG A 3 -5.52 1.66 -45.37
C ARG A 3 -4.19 2.18 -44.74
N ARG A 4 -4.35 3.04 -43.71
CA ARG A 4 -3.81 2.89 -42.33
C ARG A 4 -2.55 2.01 -42.14
N LYS A 5 -1.52 2.67 -41.61
CA LYS A 5 -0.65 2.26 -40.49
C LYS A 5 0.01 0.88 -40.60
N LEU A 6 1.32 0.86 -40.84
CA LEU A 6 2.19 -0.23 -40.40
C LEU A 6 3.47 0.34 -39.74
N LEU A 7 3.51 0.21 -38.41
CA LEU A 7 4.69 0.05 -37.53
C LEU A 7 5.70 1.22 -37.45
N LYS A 8 5.93 1.94 -36.35
CA LYS A 8 6.22 1.52 -34.95
C LYS A 8 7.16 0.32 -34.88
N GLY A 9 8.47 0.53 -34.79
CA GLY A 9 9.40 -0.54 -34.40
C GLY A 9 10.86 -0.30 -34.75
N THR A 10 11.68 -0.27 -33.69
CA THR A 10 13.03 -0.88 -33.60
C THR A 10 14.20 -0.27 -34.38
N VAL A 11 15.01 0.46 -33.60
CA VAL A 11 16.49 0.52 -33.61
C VAL A 11 17.18 -0.47 -34.56
N LEU A 12 17.87 0.08 -35.55
CA LEU A 12 18.85 -0.63 -36.37
C LEU A 12 20.26 -0.31 -35.82
N PRO A 13 20.94 -1.19 -35.06
CA PRO A 13 22.39 -1.10 -34.91
C PRO A 13 23.04 -1.83 -36.11
N VAL A 14 23.25 -1.10 -37.19
CA VAL A 14 24.08 -1.55 -38.31
C VAL A 14 25.55 -1.38 -37.91
N ALA A 15 26.10 -2.44 -37.31
CA ALA A 15 27.54 -2.74 -37.24
C ALA A 15 27.61 -4.22 -36.83
N VAL A 16 27.26 -5.17 -37.71
CA VAL A 16 28.16 -5.79 -38.71
C VAL A 16 29.54 -6.11 -38.12
N ILE A 17 29.92 -7.39 -38.23
CA ILE A 17 31.08 -8.13 -37.68
C ILE A 17 30.65 -8.93 -36.44
N SER A 18 29.98 -10.08 -36.59
CA SER A 18 30.66 -11.33 -36.92
C SER A 18 29.64 -12.37 -37.41
N ALA A 19 29.88 -12.92 -38.60
CA ALA A 19 29.09 -14.01 -39.16
C ALA A 19 29.54 -15.35 -38.55
N ALA A 20 28.75 -15.90 -37.62
CA ALA A 20 28.62 -17.33 -37.40
C ALA A 20 27.31 -17.61 -36.64
N MET A 21 26.60 -18.61 -37.13
CA MET A 21 25.24 -19.00 -36.75
C MET A 21 25.12 -19.38 -35.27
N THR A 22 24.26 -18.71 -34.51
CA THR A 22 23.35 -19.38 -33.57
C THR A 22 22.07 -18.56 -33.39
N PHE A 23 21.02 -18.99 -34.09
CA PHE A 23 19.65 -18.76 -33.69
C PHE A 23 19.42 -19.42 -32.33
N THR A 24 19.39 -18.66 -31.25
CA THR A 24 18.71 -19.08 -30.02
C THR A 24 17.68 -18.02 -29.68
N PRO A 25 16.37 -18.27 -29.92
CA PRO A 25 15.35 -17.54 -29.21
C PRO A 25 15.36 -18.08 -27.78
N THR A 26 16.31 -17.65 -26.94
CA THR A 26 16.04 -17.68 -25.52
C THR A 26 14.95 -16.64 -25.31
N ILE A 27 13.72 -17.14 -25.29
CA ILE A 27 12.52 -16.50 -24.77
C ILE A 27 12.91 -15.98 -23.40
N GLY A 28 13.45 -14.76 -23.37
CA GLY A 28 13.70 -14.04 -22.15
C GLY A 28 12.34 -13.82 -21.55
N VAL A 29 12.02 -14.62 -20.53
CA VAL A 29 10.91 -14.41 -19.63
C VAL A 29 10.88 -12.91 -19.35
N GLN A 30 9.90 -12.22 -19.94
CA GLN A 30 9.64 -10.84 -19.65
C GLN A 30 9.20 -10.87 -18.19
N GLN A 31 10.12 -10.64 -17.27
CA GLN A 31 9.82 -10.58 -15.85
C GLN A 31 8.86 -9.39 -15.69
N ALA A 32 7.57 -9.70 -15.63
CA ALA A 32 6.56 -8.74 -15.26
C ALA A 32 6.85 -8.39 -13.81
N PHE A 33 7.53 -7.27 -13.59
CA PHE A 33 7.53 -6.61 -12.30
C PHE A 33 6.08 -6.19 -12.08
N ALA A 34 5.31 -7.05 -11.39
CA ALA A 34 4.04 -6.66 -10.83
C ALA A 34 4.34 -5.49 -9.91
N ASN A 35 3.98 -4.28 -10.36
CA ASN A 35 4.07 -3.07 -9.55
C ASN A 35 2.96 -3.23 -8.50
N THR A 36 3.24 -4.00 -7.45
CA THR A 36 2.39 -4.12 -6.29
C THR A 36 2.41 -2.74 -5.64
N GLN A 37 1.44 -1.91 -6.00
CA GLN A 37 1.16 -0.69 -5.25
C GLN A 37 0.84 -1.15 -3.84
N GLN A 38 1.82 -1.01 -2.95
CA GLN A 38 1.66 -1.26 -1.54
C GLN A 38 0.60 -0.27 -1.06
N VAL A 39 -0.66 -0.71 -0.98
CA VAL A 39 -1.75 0.05 -0.37
C VAL A 39 -1.38 0.14 1.11
N GLY A 40 -0.63 1.18 1.46
CA GLY A 40 -0.23 1.45 2.84
C GLY A 40 -1.48 1.72 3.64
N GLN A 41 -1.89 0.76 4.48
CA GLN A 41 -2.84 1.03 5.55
C GLN A 41 -2.16 2.00 6.51
N ASN A 42 -2.81 3.12 6.79
CA ASN A 42 -2.24 4.14 7.65
C ASN A 42 -2.69 3.85 9.09
N ILE A 43 -2.10 2.77 9.60
CA ILE A 43 -2.45 2.20 10.89
C ILE A 43 -1.84 3.04 12.01
N VAL A 44 -2.71 3.65 12.82
CA VAL A 44 -2.33 4.32 14.05
C VAL A 44 -2.44 3.33 15.22
N ARG A 45 -1.38 3.28 16.02
CA ARG A 45 -1.25 2.46 17.21
C ARG A 45 -0.98 3.33 18.42
N GLY A 46 -1.50 2.92 19.56
CA GLY A 46 -1.22 3.58 20.83
C GLY A 46 -1.80 2.83 22.01
N THR A 47 -1.58 3.39 23.19
CA THR A 47 -2.07 2.88 24.47
C THR A 47 -2.86 4.00 25.14
N VAL A 48 -4.05 3.68 25.66
CA VAL A 48 -4.87 4.63 26.43
C VAL A 48 -4.56 4.47 27.90
N VAL A 49 -4.21 5.57 28.55
CA VAL A 49 -3.91 5.64 30.00
C VAL A 49 -4.73 6.75 30.67
N ASP A 50 -5.01 6.59 31.96
CA ASP A 50 -5.67 7.59 32.79
C ASP A 50 -4.67 8.62 33.39
N GLU A 51 -5.17 9.51 34.26
CA GLU A 51 -4.36 10.51 34.95
C GLU A 51 -3.32 9.92 35.91
N ASN A 52 -3.54 8.69 36.38
CA ASN A 52 -2.64 7.95 37.26
C ASN A 52 -1.61 7.12 36.48
N GLY A 53 -1.70 7.11 35.13
CA GLY A 53 -0.87 6.28 34.27
C GLY A 53 -1.31 4.81 34.20
N LEU A 54 -2.51 4.48 34.67
CA LEU A 54 -3.09 3.15 34.57
C LEU A 54 -3.70 2.96 33.18
N THR A 55 -3.52 1.76 32.61
CA THR A 55 -4.07 1.43 31.30
C THR A 55 -5.60 1.34 31.37
N VAL A 56 -6.26 1.93 30.38
CA VAL A 56 -7.72 1.96 30.32
C VAL A 56 -8.21 0.88 29.37
N ILE A 57 -8.75 -0.19 29.94
CA ILE A 57 -9.34 -1.32 29.22
C ILE A 57 -10.75 -0.95 28.77
N GLY A 58 -11.14 -1.28 27.53
CA GLY A 58 -12.51 -1.03 27.06
C GLY A 58 -12.80 0.43 26.68
N ALA A 59 -11.77 1.28 26.55
CA ALA A 59 -11.91 2.61 26.00
C ALA A 59 -12.27 2.53 24.51
N THR A 60 -13.27 3.30 24.10
CA THR A 60 -13.65 3.45 22.70
C THR A 60 -12.80 4.52 22.04
N VAL A 61 -12.13 4.17 20.94
CA VAL A 61 -11.32 5.07 20.11
C VAL A 61 -12.01 5.19 18.75
N MET A 62 -12.52 6.37 18.42
CA MET A 62 -13.31 6.59 17.20
C MET A 62 -12.80 7.77 16.38
N VAL A 63 -12.84 7.66 15.06
CA VAL A 63 -12.56 8.79 14.16
C VAL A 63 -13.71 9.80 14.21
N VAL A 64 -13.39 11.07 14.39
CA VAL A 64 -14.36 12.16 14.32
C VAL A 64 -14.64 12.51 12.86
N GLY A 65 -15.87 12.26 12.40
CA GLY A 65 -16.33 12.66 11.07
C GLY A 65 -17.22 11.63 10.38
N PRO A 66 -17.55 11.84 9.09
CA PRO A 66 -18.32 10.89 8.30
C PRO A 66 -17.48 9.64 8.00
N GLY A 67 -17.87 8.51 8.58
CA GLY A 67 -17.15 7.24 8.53
C GLY A 67 -16.90 6.73 9.95
N SER A 68 -17.69 5.74 10.37
CA SER A 68 -17.68 5.20 11.74
C SER A 68 -16.54 4.20 11.97
N ASN A 69 -15.30 4.59 11.65
CA ASN A 69 -14.15 3.74 11.96
C ASN A 69 -13.75 3.94 13.41
N GLY A 70 -13.77 2.86 14.19
CA GLY A 70 -13.43 2.89 15.60
C GLY A 70 -12.99 1.52 16.07
N THR A 71 -12.30 1.51 17.20
CA THR A 71 -11.79 0.31 17.86
C THR A 71 -11.96 0.47 19.37
N VAL A 72 -11.84 -0.64 20.09
CA VAL A 72 -11.90 -0.68 21.55
C VAL A 72 -10.55 -1.14 22.05
N THR A 73 -10.07 -0.54 23.15
CA THR A 73 -8.78 -0.94 23.74
C THR A 73 -8.85 -2.33 24.35
N ASP A 74 -7.75 -3.07 24.25
CA ASP A 74 -7.59 -4.40 24.83
C ASP A 74 -7.25 -4.35 26.34
N LEU A 75 -6.85 -5.51 26.90
CA LEU A 75 -6.49 -5.67 28.32
C LEU A 75 -5.27 -4.85 28.74
N ASP A 76 -4.41 -4.49 27.80
CA ASP A 76 -3.22 -3.66 28.05
C ASP A 76 -3.50 -2.18 27.69
N GLY A 77 -4.74 -1.84 27.36
CA GLY A 77 -5.12 -0.49 26.93
C GLY A 77 -4.68 -0.16 25.49
N ASN A 78 -4.20 -1.14 24.72
CA ASN A 78 -3.68 -0.92 23.39
C ASN A 78 -4.79 -0.85 22.35
N PHE A 79 -4.58 -0.05 21.31
CA PHE A 79 -5.48 0.04 20.16
C PHE A 79 -4.73 0.08 18.83
N ASN A 80 -5.43 -0.34 17.79
CA ASN A 80 -4.97 -0.35 16.41
C ASN A 80 -6.10 0.11 15.50
N LEU A 81 -5.93 1.24 14.79
CA LEU A 81 -6.98 1.81 13.96
C LEU A 81 -6.40 2.39 12.65
N ASP A 82 -6.94 1.96 11.52
CA ASP A 82 -6.59 2.53 10.21
C ASP A 82 -7.31 3.86 10.00
N VAL A 83 -6.53 4.94 9.93
CA VAL A 83 -7.05 6.31 9.87
C VAL A 83 -6.28 7.14 8.87
N LYS A 84 -7.02 7.98 8.14
CA LYS A 84 -6.41 8.93 7.21
C LYS A 84 -5.54 9.93 7.98
N PRO A 85 -4.39 10.35 7.43
CA PRO A 85 -3.58 11.41 8.02
C PRO A 85 -4.41 12.67 8.29
N GLY A 86 -4.21 13.29 9.46
CA GLY A 86 -4.94 14.50 9.87
C GLY A 86 -6.36 14.25 10.42
N ALA A 87 -6.82 13.00 10.50
CA ALA A 87 -8.05 12.67 11.19
C ALA A 87 -7.93 12.94 12.70
N LYS A 88 -9.02 13.45 13.30
CA LYS A 88 -9.12 13.61 14.75
C LYS A 88 -9.71 12.34 15.36
N LEU A 89 -9.18 11.91 16.50
CA LEU A 89 -9.71 10.78 17.27
C LEU A 89 -10.44 11.29 18.50
N LYS A 90 -11.60 10.71 18.79
CA LYS A 90 -12.32 10.86 20.05
C LYS A 90 -12.11 9.57 20.84
N ILE A 91 -11.57 9.72 22.03
CA ILE A 91 -11.39 8.62 22.98
C ILE A 91 -12.41 8.83 24.09
N SER A 92 -13.18 7.79 24.40
CA SER A 92 -14.18 7.82 25.47
C SER A 92 -14.18 6.49 26.20
N PHE A 93 -14.20 6.55 27.52
CA PHE A 93 -14.31 5.40 28.39
C PHE A 93 -15.48 5.62 29.35
N VAL A 94 -16.16 4.53 29.73
CA VAL A 94 -17.24 4.55 30.71
C VAL A 94 -16.67 3.96 31.99
N GLY A 95 -16.38 4.82 32.97
CA GLY A 95 -15.79 4.49 34.26
C GLY A 95 -16.11 5.56 35.28
#